data_AF-A0A956M0X8-F1
#
_entry.id   AF-A0A956M0X8-F1
#
_cell.length_a   1.000
_cell.length_b   1.000
_cell.length_c   1.000
_cell.angle_alpha   90.00
_cell.angle_beta   90.00
_cell.angle_gamma   90.00
#
_symmetry.space_group_name_H-M   'P 1'
#
loop_
_entity.id
_entity.type
_entity.pdbx_description
1 polymer ?
#
loop_
_entity_poly.entity_id
_entity_poly.type
_entity_poly.pdbx_seq_one_letter_code
_entity_poly.pdbx_strand_id
1 'polypeptide(L)'
;MTSDSTEARLLRVLATLAWMDGNVTEPERRFLRGLAVEYGLGLGERMQIEEMLETPLSREDFERALHAFQEVASAEDHARLMSRAERLIEADSARAPEEVEALRLIRESLRETSGPSTGVLGKLRGLLGGGNLGELARELVGRSPERNDGIGGDAERRRAYATLFGALLYRVIYADRVVEPEEAARLRSLLAERFDFQPAEVDYVLRAIQLRVAQDLDRQRLCAEFNRITAMEERLGLLRAMLELAMADGEISPEEDQEIRLIANFLWIEVQDFVATRKSVVGR
;
A
#
# COMPACT_ATOMS: atom_id res chain seq x y z
N MET A 1 -17.64 -34.22 -2.03
CA MET A 1 -16.99 -33.06 -1.39
C MET A 1 -15.53 -33.44 -1.24
N THR A 2 -14.72 -33.19 -2.26
CA THR A 2 -13.27 -33.41 -2.17
C THR A 2 -12.73 -32.39 -1.19
N SER A 3 -12.21 -32.85 -0.05
CA SER A 3 -11.42 -31.99 0.82
C SER A 3 -10.31 -31.41 -0.04
N ASP A 4 -10.34 -30.11 -0.21
CA ASP A 4 -9.32 -29.34 -0.90
C ASP A 4 -7.95 -29.71 -0.31
N SER A 5 -6.94 -29.94 -1.15
CA SER A 5 -5.60 -30.35 -0.69
C SER A 5 -4.90 -29.18 0.00
N THR A 6 -3.94 -29.47 0.90
CA THR A 6 -3.13 -28.41 1.53
C THR A 6 -2.31 -27.65 0.48
N GLU A 7 -1.87 -28.37 -0.56
CA GLU A 7 -1.16 -27.85 -1.72
C GLU A 7 -2.02 -26.90 -2.57
N ALA A 8 -3.31 -27.24 -2.79
CA ALA A 8 -4.24 -26.34 -3.47
C ALA A 8 -4.45 -25.04 -2.68
N ARG A 9 -4.63 -25.13 -1.36
CA ARG A 9 -4.77 -23.94 -0.50
C ARG A 9 -3.51 -23.08 -0.52
N LEU A 10 -2.33 -23.69 -0.43
CA LEU A 10 -1.05 -22.99 -0.56
C LEU A 10 -0.98 -22.23 -1.88
N LEU A 11 -1.35 -22.87 -2.98
CA LEU A 11 -1.30 -22.24 -4.29
C LEU A 11 -2.29 -21.08 -4.44
N ARG A 12 -3.45 -21.13 -3.77
CA ARG A 12 -4.38 -19.99 -3.70
C ARG A 12 -3.81 -18.81 -2.92
N VAL A 13 -3.06 -19.06 -1.84
CA VAL A 13 -2.32 -18.00 -1.13
C VAL A 13 -1.30 -17.35 -2.05
N LEU A 14 -0.58 -18.14 -2.84
CA LEU A 14 0.39 -17.60 -3.80
C LEU A 14 -0.28 -16.84 -4.97
N ALA A 15 -1.42 -17.31 -5.46
CA ALA A 15 -2.16 -16.62 -6.52
C ALA A 15 -2.75 -15.28 -6.06
N THR A 16 -3.23 -15.21 -4.81
CA THR A 16 -3.67 -13.94 -4.20
C THR A 16 -2.49 -13.02 -3.88
N LEU A 17 -1.35 -13.59 -3.47
CA LEU A 17 -0.10 -12.86 -3.26
C LEU A 17 0.40 -12.18 -4.55
N ALA A 18 0.32 -12.86 -5.70
CA ALA A 18 0.73 -12.32 -6.99
C ALA A 18 -0.11 -11.12 -7.48
N TRP A 19 -1.29 -10.88 -6.88
CA TRP A 19 -2.12 -9.72 -7.19
C TRP A 19 -1.84 -8.51 -6.27
N MET A 20 -0.94 -8.65 -5.29
CA MET A 20 -0.72 -7.63 -4.26
C MET A 20 -0.17 -6.31 -4.81
N ASP A 21 0.57 -6.35 -5.91
CA ASP A 21 1.07 -5.18 -6.65
C ASP A 21 0.03 -4.64 -7.67
N GLY A 22 -1.10 -5.34 -7.81
CA GLY A 22 -2.20 -5.03 -8.72
C GLY A 22 -2.07 -5.67 -10.11
N ASN A 23 -1.07 -6.53 -10.36
CA ASN A 23 -0.90 -7.18 -11.67
C ASN A 23 -0.10 -8.49 -11.61
N VAL A 24 -0.67 -9.59 -12.11
CA VAL A 24 0.09 -10.86 -12.27
C VAL A 24 0.83 -10.91 -13.60
N THR A 25 2.16 -10.89 -13.53
CA THR A 25 3.08 -10.98 -14.67
C THR A 25 3.15 -12.38 -15.31
N GLU A 26 3.61 -12.49 -16.56
CA GLU A 26 3.76 -13.79 -17.24
C GLU A 26 4.78 -14.73 -16.55
N PRO A 27 5.93 -14.26 -16.00
CA PRO A 27 6.79 -15.08 -15.15
C PRO A 27 6.09 -15.69 -13.93
N GLU A 28 5.28 -14.92 -13.21
CA GLU A 28 4.51 -15.39 -12.05
C GLU A 28 3.44 -16.40 -12.47
N ARG A 29 2.68 -16.12 -13.55
CA ARG A 29 1.72 -17.07 -14.13
C ARG A 29 2.38 -18.40 -14.46
N ARG A 30 3.54 -18.35 -15.12
CA ARG A 30 4.30 -19.55 -15.47
C ARG A 30 4.76 -20.31 -14.23
N PHE A 31 5.23 -19.60 -13.20
CA PHE A 31 5.64 -20.19 -11.93
C PHE A 31 4.46 -20.90 -11.24
N LEU A 32 3.33 -20.22 -11.09
CA LEU A 32 2.13 -20.76 -10.44
C LEU A 32 1.53 -21.95 -11.20
N ARG A 33 1.48 -21.89 -12.54
CA ARG A 33 1.08 -23.04 -13.38
C ARG A 33 2.06 -24.22 -13.21
N GLY A 34 3.36 -23.93 -13.10
CA GLY A 34 4.38 -24.95 -12.83
C GLY A 34 4.16 -25.66 -11.49
N LEU A 35 3.87 -24.90 -10.42
CA LEU A 35 3.53 -25.46 -9.10
C LEU A 35 2.25 -26.30 -9.13
N ALA A 36 1.23 -25.87 -9.87
CA ALA A 36 -0.01 -26.62 -10.03
C ALA A 36 0.22 -28.03 -10.63
N VAL A 37 1.20 -28.14 -11.53
CA VAL A 37 1.65 -29.42 -12.10
C VAL A 37 2.49 -30.21 -11.10
N GLU A 38 3.45 -29.55 -10.44
CA GLU A 38 4.32 -30.17 -9.42
C GLU A 38 3.52 -30.81 -8.28
N TYR A 39 2.47 -30.14 -7.81
CA TYR A 39 1.60 -30.64 -6.74
C TYR A 39 0.57 -31.66 -7.22
N GLY A 40 0.53 -31.97 -8.52
CA GLY A 40 -0.40 -32.97 -9.04
C GLY A 40 -1.87 -32.55 -8.95
N LEU A 41 -2.17 -31.24 -8.92
CA LEU A 41 -3.54 -30.74 -8.79
C LEU A 41 -4.43 -31.26 -9.92
N GLY A 42 -5.68 -31.58 -9.59
CA GLY A 42 -6.67 -32.04 -10.55
C GLY A 42 -7.09 -30.93 -11.52
N LEU A 43 -7.77 -31.31 -12.61
CA LEU A 43 -8.21 -30.35 -13.64
C LEU A 43 -9.06 -29.21 -13.05
N GLY A 44 -9.98 -29.52 -12.13
CA GLY A 44 -10.85 -28.52 -11.49
C GLY A 44 -10.08 -27.52 -10.62
N GLU A 45 -9.11 -27.99 -9.83
CA GLU A 45 -8.26 -27.12 -9.00
C GLU A 45 -7.39 -26.21 -9.88
N ARG A 46 -6.83 -26.74 -10.97
CA ARG A 46 -6.04 -25.95 -11.93
C ARG A 46 -6.87 -24.87 -12.61
N MET A 47 -8.11 -25.19 -13.00
CA MET A 47 -9.02 -24.21 -13.61
C MET A 47 -9.37 -23.08 -12.64
N GLN A 48 -9.57 -23.37 -11.35
CA GLN A 48 -9.80 -22.33 -10.33
C GLN A 48 -8.58 -21.42 -10.17
N ILE A 49 -7.38 -21.98 -10.14
CA ILE A 49 -6.16 -21.17 -10.09
C ILE A 49 -6.05 -20.29 -11.33
N GLU A 50 -6.32 -20.84 -12.52
CA GLU A 50 -6.30 -20.03 -13.75
C GLU A 50 -7.33 -18.88 -13.70
N GLU A 51 -8.55 -19.14 -13.23
CA GLU A 51 -9.58 -18.11 -13.03
C GLU A 51 -9.13 -17.01 -12.05
N MET A 52 -8.46 -17.40 -10.96
CA MET A 52 -7.84 -16.49 -9.99
C MET A 52 -6.74 -15.62 -10.60
N LEU A 53 -6.00 -16.12 -11.60
CA LEU A 53 -4.96 -15.33 -12.28
C LEU A 53 -5.53 -14.38 -13.35
N GLU A 54 -6.74 -14.64 -13.85
CA GLU A 54 -7.42 -13.77 -14.82
C GLU A 54 -8.25 -12.67 -14.15
N THR A 55 -8.60 -12.84 -12.88
CA THR A 55 -9.47 -11.92 -12.14
C THR A 55 -8.69 -11.22 -11.03
N PRO A 56 -8.68 -9.87 -10.95
CA PRO A 56 -8.04 -9.16 -9.86
C PRO A 56 -8.56 -9.62 -8.49
N LEU A 57 -7.63 -9.95 -7.59
CA LEU A 57 -7.94 -10.42 -6.24
C LEU A 57 -7.56 -9.36 -5.21
N SER A 58 -8.43 -9.20 -4.21
CA SER A 58 -8.28 -8.22 -3.15
C SER A 58 -7.39 -8.73 -2.01
N ARG A 59 -6.99 -7.82 -1.12
CA ARG A 59 -6.34 -8.20 0.13
C ARG A 59 -7.22 -9.08 1.02
N GLU A 60 -8.54 -8.88 1.01
CA GLU A 60 -9.46 -9.76 1.74
C GLU A 60 -9.43 -11.19 1.18
N ASP A 61 -9.22 -11.36 -0.14
CA ASP A 61 -9.02 -12.67 -0.74
C ASP A 61 -7.73 -13.33 -0.25
N PHE A 62 -6.64 -12.56 -0.16
CA PHE A 62 -5.37 -13.03 0.40
C PHE A 62 -5.51 -13.44 1.87
N GLU A 63 -6.11 -12.60 2.71
CA GLU A 63 -6.30 -12.90 4.13
C GLU A 63 -7.21 -14.11 4.34
N ARG A 64 -8.28 -14.24 3.55
CA ARG A 64 -9.16 -15.43 3.56
C ARG A 64 -8.41 -16.69 3.13
N ALA A 65 -7.63 -16.62 2.07
CA ALA A 65 -6.84 -17.75 1.58
C ALA A 65 -5.78 -18.17 2.61
N LEU A 66 -5.09 -17.21 3.22
CA LEU A 66 -4.07 -17.46 4.24
C LEU A 66 -4.68 -18.11 5.49
N HIS A 67 -5.80 -17.59 5.98
CA HIS A 67 -6.53 -18.18 7.11
C HIS A 67 -6.98 -19.62 6.78
N ALA A 68 -7.57 -19.84 5.61
CA ALA A 68 -8.02 -21.17 5.21
C ALA A 68 -6.88 -22.18 5.09
N PHE A 69 -5.69 -21.75 4.68
CA PHE A 69 -4.48 -22.57 4.67
C PHE A 69 -4.01 -22.91 6.09
N GLN A 70 -3.96 -21.94 6.99
CA GLN A 70 -3.47 -22.12 8.35
C GLN A 70 -4.28 -23.10 9.20
N GLU A 71 -5.58 -23.20 8.96
CA GLU A 71 -6.46 -24.16 9.66
C GLU A 71 -6.03 -25.63 9.47
N VAL A 72 -5.32 -25.93 8.37
CA VAL A 72 -4.94 -27.31 8.00
C VAL A 72 -3.44 -27.51 7.81
N ALA A 73 -2.64 -26.44 7.79
CA ALA A 73 -1.23 -26.46 7.45
C ALA A 73 -0.34 -26.93 8.62
N SER A 74 0.59 -27.85 8.32
CA SER A 74 1.66 -28.23 9.24
C SER A 74 2.81 -27.22 9.24
N ALA A 75 3.75 -27.34 10.18
CA ALA A 75 4.98 -26.53 10.18
C ALA A 75 5.80 -26.69 8.89
N GLU A 76 5.77 -27.88 8.28
CA GLU A 76 6.44 -28.13 7.00
C GLU A 76 5.75 -27.41 5.85
N ASP A 77 4.41 -27.39 5.84
CA ASP A 77 3.61 -26.67 4.84
C ASP A 77 3.83 -25.16 4.94
N HIS A 78 3.93 -24.62 6.15
CA HIS A 78 4.27 -23.23 6.40
C HIS A 78 5.66 -22.86 5.87
N ALA A 79 6.67 -23.69 6.12
CA ALA A 79 8.02 -23.50 5.56
C ALA A 79 8.02 -23.56 4.03
N ARG A 80 7.19 -24.45 3.46
CA ARG A 80 6.99 -24.58 2.02
C ARG A 80 6.34 -23.34 1.42
N LEU A 81 5.28 -22.81 2.05
CA LEU A 81 4.63 -21.56 1.63
C LEU A 81 5.65 -20.42 1.57
N MET A 82 6.48 -20.27 2.60
CA MET A 82 7.53 -19.24 2.61
C MET A 82 8.50 -19.39 1.44
N SER A 83 9.06 -20.57 1.26
CA SER A 83 10.03 -20.81 0.19
C SER A 83 9.44 -20.55 -1.19
N ARG A 84 8.16 -20.87 -1.41
CA ARG A 84 7.48 -20.63 -2.69
C ARG A 84 7.09 -19.17 -2.87
N ALA A 85 6.66 -18.48 -1.82
CA ALA A 85 6.38 -17.05 -1.85
C ALA A 85 7.65 -16.26 -2.19
N GLU A 86 8.78 -16.55 -1.53
CA GLU A 86 10.06 -15.91 -1.83
C GLU A 86 10.47 -16.13 -3.29
N ARG A 87 10.28 -17.33 -3.84
CA ARG A 87 10.58 -17.65 -5.24
C ARG A 87 9.60 -17.05 -6.26
N LEU A 88 8.33 -16.90 -5.90
CA LEU A 88 7.33 -16.21 -6.73
C LEU A 88 7.74 -14.75 -6.92
N ILE A 89 8.11 -14.12 -5.81
CA ILE A 89 8.52 -12.71 -5.73
C ILE A 89 9.87 -12.47 -6.43
N GLU A 90 10.75 -13.47 -6.41
CA GLU A 90 12.02 -13.44 -7.17
C GLU A 90 11.85 -13.80 -8.65
N ALA A 91 10.66 -14.24 -9.08
CA ALA A 91 10.42 -14.55 -10.49
C ALA A 91 10.30 -13.28 -11.35
N ASP A 92 10.03 -12.12 -10.73
CA ASP A 92 10.15 -10.81 -11.36
C ASP A 92 11.47 -10.11 -10.97
N SER A 93 11.94 -9.21 -11.85
CA SER A 93 13.25 -8.56 -11.78
C SER A 93 13.32 -7.45 -10.71
N ALA A 94 12.20 -7.10 -10.08
CA ALA A 94 12.11 -6.17 -8.97
C ALA A 94 11.18 -6.77 -7.92
N ARG A 95 11.66 -6.91 -6.67
CA ARG A 95 10.77 -7.23 -5.55
C ARG A 95 9.84 -6.05 -5.34
N ALA A 96 8.58 -6.17 -5.77
CA ALA A 96 7.59 -5.15 -5.52
C ALA A 96 7.43 -5.04 -4.00
N PRO A 97 7.46 -3.85 -3.42
CA PRO A 97 7.51 -3.76 -1.97
C PRO A 97 6.25 -4.26 -1.23
N GLU A 98 5.12 -4.34 -1.92
CA GLU A 98 3.89 -5.03 -1.53
C GLU A 98 4.14 -6.53 -1.27
N GLU A 99 4.99 -7.15 -2.07
CA GLU A 99 5.43 -8.54 -1.93
C GLU A 99 6.33 -8.73 -0.70
N VAL A 100 7.19 -7.74 -0.41
CA VAL A 100 8.05 -7.73 0.79
C VAL A 100 7.20 -7.63 2.07
N GLU A 101 6.16 -6.81 2.05
CA GLU A 101 5.23 -6.67 3.17
C GLU A 101 4.36 -7.92 3.35
N ALA A 102 3.88 -8.52 2.26
CA ALA A 102 3.16 -9.78 2.32
C ALA A 102 4.04 -10.93 2.85
N LEU A 103 5.32 -10.99 2.47
CA LEU A 103 6.29 -11.92 3.07
C LEU A 103 6.47 -11.67 4.58
N ARG A 104 6.46 -10.41 5.02
CA ARG A 104 6.50 -10.05 6.45
C ARG A 104 5.26 -10.57 7.18
N LEU A 105 4.07 -10.37 6.62
CA LEU A 105 2.81 -10.85 7.18
C LEU A 105 2.76 -12.37 7.28
N ILE A 106 3.15 -13.08 6.22
CA ILE A 106 3.26 -14.55 6.26
C ILE A 106 4.26 -14.92 7.36
N ARG A 107 5.47 -14.36 7.37
CA ARG A 107 6.52 -14.65 8.37
C ARG A 107 6.07 -14.43 9.82
N GLU A 108 5.31 -13.37 10.09
CA GLU A 108 4.77 -13.08 11.43
C GLU A 108 3.71 -14.09 11.82
N SER A 109 2.79 -14.39 10.91
CA SER A 109 1.75 -15.39 11.14
C SER A 109 2.30 -16.80 11.39
N LEU A 110 3.43 -17.15 10.76
CA LEU A 110 4.14 -18.42 10.98
C LEU A 110 4.90 -18.49 12.31
N ARG A 111 5.37 -17.35 12.82
CA ARG A 111 6.08 -17.29 14.12
C ARG A 111 5.10 -17.49 15.29
N GLU A 112 3.87 -17.03 15.15
CA GLU A 112 2.85 -17.06 16.21
C GLU A 112 2.13 -18.41 16.34
N THR A 113 2.16 -19.28 15.31
CA THR A 113 1.64 -20.67 15.35
C THR A 113 2.46 -21.61 16.25
N SER A 114 3.58 -21.14 16.81
CA SER A 114 4.39 -21.87 17.80
C SER A 114 3.93 -21.68 19.26
N GLY A 115 2.81 -20.99 19.51
CA GLY A 115 2.23 -20.75 20.85
C GLY A 115 0.73 -21.06 20.96
N PRO A 116 0.14 -21.15 22.18
CA PRO A 116 -1.24 -21.57 22.37
C PRO A 116 -2.24 -20.58 21.75
N SER A 117 -3.14 -21.11 20.94
CA SER A 117 -4.13 -20.40 20.12
C SER A 117 -5.17 -19.66 20.96
N THR A 118 -5.08 -18.33 21.02
CA THR A 118 -6.21 -17.45 21.37
C THR A 118 -6.07 -16.08 20.71
N GLY A 119 -6.97 -15.80 19.75
CA GLY A 119 -7.35 -14.44 19.32
C GLY A 119 -6.26 -13.60 18.65
N VAL A 120 -5.83 -13.98 17.45
CA VAL A 120 -4.73 -13.31 16.72
C VAL A 120 -5.20 -12.11 15.90
N LEU A 121 -6.36 -12.17 15.23
CA LEU A 121 -6.89 -11.05 14.44
C LEU A 121 -7.19 -9.77 15.24
N GLY A 122 -7.46 -9.88 16.55
CA GLY A 122 -7.63 -8.72 17.43
C GLY A 122 -6.31 -8.03 17.83
N LYS A 123 -5.18 -8.75 17.78
CA LYS A 123 -3.85 -8.25 18.15
C LYS A 123 -3.05 -7.70 16.97
N LEU A 124 -3.34 -8.15 15.74
CA LEU A 124 -2.78 -7.57 14.52
C LEU A 124 -3.08 -6.06 14.40
N ARG A 125 -4.22 -5.61 14.93
CA ARG A 125 -4.55 -4.18 15.04
C ARG A 125 -3.62 -3.41 15.99
N GLY A 126 -3.03 -4.08 16.98
CA GLY A 126 -2.10 -3.49 17.96
C GLY A 126 -0.62 -3.60 17.57
N LEU A 127 -0.22 -4.62 16.80
CA LEU A 127 1.18 -4.88 16.45
C LEU A 127 1.67 -4.14 15.18
N LEU A 128 0.75 -3.69 14.31
CA LEU A 128 1.05 -2.74 13.23
C LEU A 128 1.40 -1.33 13.75
N GLY A 129 1.28 -1.10 15.07
CA GLY A 129 1.48 0.17 15.75
C GLY A 129 2.82 0.24 16.48
N GLY A 130 3.83 0.80 15.81
CA GLY A 130 5.12 1.12 16.43
C GLY A 130 5.81 2.39 15.90
N GLY A 131 5.20 3.13 14.98
CA GLY A 131 5.66 4.45 14.56
C GLY A 131 4.86 5.54 15.24
N ASN A 132 5.52 6.41 16.02
CA ASN A 132 4.85 7.58 16.58
C ASN A 132 4.63 8.60 15.45
N LEU A 133 3.39 9.01 15.18
CA LEU A 133 3.08 10.08 14.21
C LEU A 133 3.96 11.31 14.44
N GLY A 134 4.21 11.64 15.71
CA GLY A 134 5.06 12.76 16.08
C GLY A 134 6.53 12.54 15.71
N GLU A 135 6.99 11.30 15.55
CA GLU A 135 8.37 10.98 15.12
C GLU A 135 8.53 11.10 13.61
N LEU A 136 7.61 10.56 12.81
CA LEU A 136 7.65 10.79 11.36
C LEU A 136 7.34 12.27 11.04
N ALA A 137 6.47 12.92 11.81
CA ALA A 137 6.31 14.37 11.74
C ALA A 137 7.61 15.10 12.02
N ARG A 138 8.28 14.80 13.14
CA ARG A 138 9.59 15.40 13.50
C ARG A 138 10.65 15.14 12.44
N GLU A 139 10.64 13.95 11.84
CA GLU A 139 11.46 13.60 10.71
C GLU A 139 11.08 14.49 9.52
N LEU A 140 9.90 14.37 8.93
CA LEU A 140 9.47 15.15 7.77
C LEU A 140 9.70 16.68 7.96
N VAL A 141 9.38 17.20 9.14
CA VAL A 141 9.37 18.63 9.47
C VAL A 141 10.74 19.18 9.94
N GLY A 142 11.69 18.31 10.30
CA GLY A 142 13.10 18.69 10.54
C GLY A 142 13.37 19.52 11.82
N ARG A 143 12.81 19.14 12.98
CA ARG A 143 13.06 19.83 14.27
C ARG A 143 13.91 19.02 15.26
N SER A 144 14.89 19.71 15.84
CA SER A 144 15.64 19.34 17.07
C SER A 144 14.77 19.45 18.33
N PRO A 145 15.12 18.75 19.42
CA PRO A 145 14.19 18.41 20.50
C PRO A 145 14.15 19.49 21.58
N GLU A 146 13.34 20.55 21.45
CA GLU A 146 13.03 21.40 22.61
C GLU A 146 11.57 21.90 22.65
N ARG A 147 10.95 21.66 23.82
CA ARG A 147 9.67 22.15 24.37
C ARG A 147 8.38 21.39 24.02
N ASN A 148 8.00 20.53 24.97
CA ASN A 148 6.70 19.92 25.12
C ASN A 148 5.81 20.82 25.99
N ASP A 149 5.09 21.73 25.35
CA ASP A 149 4.06 22.54 25.99
C ASP A 149 2.73 21.96 25.52
N GLY A 150 1.99 21.26 26.40
CA GLY A 150 0.86 20.38 26.10
C GLY A 150 -0.34 20.96 25.32
N ILE A 151 -0.25 22.20 24.82
CA ILE A 151 -1.16 22.86 23.87
C ILE A 151 -0.73 22.57 22.41
N GLY A 152 0.50 22.11 22.18
CA GLY A 152 1.08 21.86 20.86
C GLY A 152 0.63 20.58 20.15
N GLY A 153 -0.01 19.64 20.85
CA GLY A 153 -0.28 18.30 20.34
C GLY A 153 -1.18 18.25 19.10
N ASP A 154 -2.29 18.99 19.08
CA ASP A 154 -3.23 18.97 17.95
C ASP A 154 -2.70 19.77 16.75
N ALA A 155 -2.09 20.92 17.00
CA ALA A 155 -1.47 21.72 15.94
C ALA A 155 -0.28 20.98 15.29
N GLU A 156 0.50 20.25 16.08
CA GLU A 156 1.58 19.39 15.60
C GLU A 156 1.06 18.19 14.82
N ARG A 157 0.03 17.49 15.33
CA ARG A 157 -0.66 16.42 14.59
C ARG A 157 -1.24 16.90 13.27
N ARG A 158 -1.87 18.08 13.24
CA ARG A 158 -2.40 18.71 12.03
C ARG A 158 -1.29 18.97 11.00
N ARG A 159 -0.15 19.53 11.45
CA ARG A 159 1.02 19.74 10.58
C ARG A 159 1.64 18.43 10.10
N ALA A 160 1.72 17.42 10.95
CA ALA A 160 2.20 16.10 10.61
C ALA A 160 1.38 15.48 9.49
N TYR A 161 0.05 15.46 9.67
CA TYR A 161 -0.89 14.98 8.69
C TYR A 161 -0.76 15.75 7.38
N ALA A 162 -0.74 17.09 7.44
CA ALA A 162 -0.63 17.92 6.24
C ALA A 162 0.70 17.71 5.50
N THR A 163 1.78 17.41 6.23
CA THR A 163 3.08 17.12 5.63
C THR A 163 3.06 15.76 4.93
N LEU A 164 2.44 14.73 5.51
CA LEU A 164 2.24 13.44 4.85
C LEU A 164 1.37 13.53 3.62
N PHE A 165 0.22 14.19 3.77
CA PHE A 165 -0.73 14.45 2.70
C PHE A 165 -0.06 15.21 1.55
N GLY A 166 0.62 16.31 1.85
CA GLY A 166 1.34 17.11 0.88
C GLY A 166 2.54 16.39 0.27
N ALA A 167 3.24 15.52 1.00
CA ALA A 167 4.33 14.73 0.46
C ALA A 167 3.86 13.74 -0.61
N LEU A 168 2.74 13.05 -0.37
CA LEU A 168 2.15 12.13 -1.36
C LEU A 168 1.66 12.89 -2.60
N LEU A 169 1.06 14.07 -2.43
CA LEU A 169 0.68 14.93 -3.56
C LEU A 169 1.89 15.44 -4.34
N TYR A 170 2.94 15.91 -3.66
CA TYR A 170 4.13 16.42 -4.30
C TYR A 170 4.87 15.33 -5.09
N ARG A 171 4.82 14.07 -4.65
CA ARG A 171 5.38 12.95 -5.40
C ARG A 171 4.72 12.75 -6.77
N VAL A 172 3.40 12.96 -6.85
CA VAL A 172 2.66 12.85 -8.11
C VAL A 172 3.15 13.88 -9.11
N ILE A 173 3.09 15.17 -8.75
CA ILE A 173 3.51 16.28 -9.61
C ILE A 173 5.03 16.41 -9.80
N TYR A 174 5.80 15.45 -9.28
CA TYR A 174 7.26 15.38 -9.44
C TYR A 174 7.67 14.06 -10.09
N ALA A 175 6.72 13.25 -10.56
CA ALA A 175 6.97 11.91 -11.10
C ALA A 175 7.93 11.96 -12.31
N ASP A 176 7.81 12.98 -13.15
CA ASP A 176 8.66 13.23 -14.33
C ASP A 176 9.93 14.06 -14.02
N ARG A 177 10.16 14.40 -12.73
CA ARG A 177 11.25 15.26 -12.20
C ARG A 177 11.11 16.75 -12.50
N VAL A 178 9.98 17.21 -13.02
CA VAL A 178 9.64 18.61 -13.18
C VAL A 178 8.42 18.91 -12.30
N VAL A 179 8.25 20.14 -11.83
CA VAL A 179 7.01 20.57 -11.18
C VAL A 179 6.57 21.84 -11.87
N GLU A 180 5.38 21.85 -12.45
CA GLU A 180 4.91 23.02 -13.17
C GLU A 180 4.46 24.15 -12.22
N PRO A 181 4.57 25.42 -12.62
CA PRO A 181 4.12 26.55 -11.80
C PRO A 181 2.64 26.44 -11.40
N GLU A 182 1.79 25.95 -12.30
CA GLU A 182 0.36 25.72 -12.11
C GLU A 182 0.11 24.68 -11.01
N GLU A 183 0.79 23.54 -11.07
CA GLU A 183 0.71 22.47 -10.08
C GLU A 183 1.24 22.92 -8.72
N ALA A 184 2.38 23.62 -8.69
CA ALA A 184 2.97 24.14 -7.47
C ALA A 184 2.02 25.16 -6.79
N ALA A 185 1.40 26.04 -7.58
CA ALA A 185 0.40 26.98 -7.09
C ALA A 185 -0.85 26.25 -6.57
N ARG A 186 -1.31 25.22 -7.29
CA ARG A 186 -2.47 24.42 -6.90
C ARG A 186 -2.24 23.65 -5.60
N LEU A 187 -1.08 23.00 -5.44
CA LEU A 187 -0.68 22.32 -4.21
C LEU A 187 -0.67 23.29 -3.03
N ARG A 188 -0.12 24.49 -3.23
CA ARG A 188 -0.06 25.53 -2.19
C ARG A 188 -1.47 25.96 -1.73
N SER A 189 -2.37 26.23 -2.67
CA SER A 189 -3.76 26.59 -2.37
C SER A 189 -4.51 25.45 -1.69
N LEU A 190 -4.32 24.21 -2.16
CA LEU A 190 -4.95 23.02 -1.58
C LEU A 190 -4.54 22.81 -0.11
N LEU A 191 -3.26 22.97 0.22
CA LEU A 191 -2.77 22.87 1.60
C LEU A 191 -3.31 24.00 2.48
N ALA A 192 -3.38 25.23 1.94
CA ALA A 192 -3.92 26.38 2.66
C ALA A 192 -5.40 26.17 3.02
N GLU A 193 -6.22 25.81 2.03
CA GLU A 193 -7.67 25.64 2.16
C GLU A 193 -8.03 24.43 3.02
N ARG A 194 -7.41 23.28 2.78
CA ARG A 194 -7.79 22.02 3.45
C ARG A 194 -7.44 22.00 4.93
N PHE A 195 -6.36 22.67 5.31
CA PHE A 195 -5.86 22.64 6.69
C PHE A 195 -6.05 23.94 7.45
N ASP A 196 -6.64 24.97 6.83
CA ASP A 196 -6.74 26.33 7.38
C ASP A 196 -5.37 26.84 7.83
N PHE A 197 -4.41 26.78 6.89
CA PHE A 197 -3.04 27.21 7.12
C PHE A 197 -2.80 28.62 6.63
N GLN A 198 -2.10 29.40 7.46
CA GLN A 198 -1.56 30.68 7.04
C GLN A 198 -0.41 30.49 6.03
N PRO A 199 -0.09 31.48 5.19
CA PRO A 199 0.96 31.35 4.16
C PRO A 199 2.30 30.82 4.71
N ALA A 200 2.70 31.25 5.91
CA ALA A 200 3.92 30.79 6.57
C ALA A 200 3.88 29.31 6.98
N GLU A 201 2.71 28.76 7.35
CA GLU A 201 2.56 27.34 7.66
C GLU A 201 2.63 26.49 6.37
N VAL A 202 2.07 26.99 5.27
CA VAL A 202 2.17 26.32 3.97
C VAL A 202 3.61 26.29 3.48
N ASP A 203 4.33 27.41 3.57
CA ASP A 203 5.77 27.47 3.23
C ASP A 203 6.60 26.48 4.03
N TYR A 204 6.29 26.38 5.33
CA TYR A 204 6.96 25.46 6.23
C TYR A 204 6.76 24.00 5.82
N VAL A 205 5.51 23.61 5.53
CA VAL A 205 5.16 22.25 5.10
C VAL A 205 5.77 21.94 3.73
N LEU A 206 5.68 22.84 2.77
CA LEU A 206 6.27 22.65 1.43
C LEU A 206 7.79 22.50 1.50
N ARG A 207 8.47 23.31 2.34
CA ARG A 207 9.92 23.20 2.51
C ARG A 207 10.32 21.84 3.08
N ALA A 208 9.57 21.35 4.07
CA ALA A 208 9.75 20.02 4.66
C ALA A 208 9.58 18.92 3.60
N ILE A 209 8.51 18.98 2.80
CA ILE A 209 8.23 18.04 1.72
C ILE A 209 9.37 18.02 0.69
N GLN A 210 9.74 19.18 0.14
CA GLN A 210 10.76 19.28 -0.91
C GLN A 210 12.13 18.76 -0.45
N LEU A 211 12.54 19.09 0.78
CA LEU A 211 13.80 18.59 1.35
C LEU A 211 13.82 17.07 1.47
N ARG A 212 12.67 16.45 1.75
CA ARG A 212 12.57 14.99 1.94
C ARG A 212 12.36 14.24 0.62
N VAL A 213 11.55 14.77 -0.29
CA VAL A 213 11.38 14.17 -1.64
C VAL A 213 12.69 14.24 -2.42
N ALA A 214 13.46 15.33 -2.30
CA ALA A 214 14.81 15.40 -2.85
C ALA A 214 15.81 14.41 -2.21
N GLN A 215 15.50 13.90 -1.01
CA GLN A 215 16.26 12.85 -0.32
C GLN A 215 15.71 11.44 -0.62
N ASP A 216 14.82 11.32 -1.61
CA ASP A 216 14.22 10.06 -2.06
C ASP A 216 13.42 9.36 -0.95
N LEU A 217 12.63 10.13 -0.19
CA LEU A 217 11.77 9.54 0.82
C LEU A 217 10.83 8.52 0.19
N ASP A 218 10.90 7.30 0.72
CA ASP A 218 10.23 6.13 0.19
C ASP A 218 8.69 6.32 0.17
N ARG A 219 8.11 6.23 -1.04
CA ARG A 219 6.66 6.25 -1.31
C ARG A 219 5.91 5.35 -0.33
N GLN A 220 6.43 4.16 -0.09
CA GLN A 220 5.82 3.16 0.76
C GLN A 220 5.71 3.61 2.20
N ARG A 221 6.79 4.20 2.73
CA ARG A 221 6.85 4.66 4.11
C ARG A 221 5.84 5.77 4.35
N LEU A 222 5.67 6.65 3.38
CA LEU A 222 4.64 7.70 3.41
C LEU A 222 3.23 7.09 3.40
N CYS A 223 2.94 6.17 2.47
CA CYS A 223 1.63 5.52 2.39
C CYS A 223 1.30 4.66 3.61
N ALA A 224 2.27 3.92 4.14
CA ALA A 224 2.11 3.09 5.34
C ALA A 224 1.74 3.94 6.56
N GLU A 225 2.42 5.07 6.75
CA GLU A 225 2.06 5.99 7.83
C GLU A 225 0.69 6.64 7.58
N PHE A 226 0.41 7.05 6.35
CA PHE A 226 -0.88 7.63 6.01
C PHE A 226 -2.01 6.65 6.31
N ASN A 227 -1.89 5.38 5.92
CA ASN A 227 -2.84 4.31 6.25
C ASN A 227 -3.04 4.14 7.76
N ARG A 228 -1.97 4.25 8.55
CA ARG A 228 -2.02 4.08 10.01
C ARG A 228 -2.89 5.12 10.70
N ILE A 229 -2.96 6.33 10.14
CA ILE A 229 -3.64 7.48 10.76
C ILE A 229 -4.94 7.87 10.06
N THR A 230 -5.33 7.14 9.01
CA THR A 230 -6.52 7.46 8.20
C THR A 230 -7.49 6.30 8.06
N ALA A 231 -8.77 6.63 8.00
CA ALA A 231 -9.84 5.80 7.49
C ALA A 231 -9.91 5.87 5.95
N MET A 232 -10.70 4.98 5.34
CA MET A 232 -10.80 4.88 3.88
C MET A 232 -11.29 6.19 3.24
N GLU A 233 -12.21 6.90 3.90
CA GLU A 233 -12.76 8.16 3.44
C GLU A 233 -11.68 9.23 3.24
N GLU A 234 -10.71 9.28 4.15
CA GLU A 234 -9.58 10.22 4.08
C GLU A 234 -8.61 9.84 2.94
N ARG A 235 -8.42 8.54 2.68
CA ARG A 235 -7.59 8.01 1.58
C ARG A 235 -8.22 8.28 0.22
N LEU A 236 -9.53 8.07 0.08
CA LEU A 236 -10.28 8.49 -1.10
C LEU A 236 -10.22 10.01 -1.29
N GLY A 237 -10.23 10.77 -0.18
CA GLY A 237 -10.02 12.21 -0.19
C GLY A 237 -8.61 12.64 -0.62
N LEU A 238 -7.59 11.81 -0.40
CA LEU A 238 -6.23 12.00 -0.94
C LEU A 238 -6.18 11.64 -2.43
N LEU A 239 -6.76 10.50 -2.84
CA LEU A 239 -6.85 10.13 -4.26
C LEU A 239 -7.51 11.22 -5.11
N ARG A 240 -8.65 11.74 -4.64
CA ARG A 240 -9.33 12.85 -5.31
C ARG A 240 -8.40 14.07 -5.45
N ALA A 241 -7.69 14.41 -4.39
CA ALA A 241 -6.75 15.54 -4.39
C ALA A 241 -5.56 15.31 -5.33
N MET A 242 -5.03 14.09 -5.44
CA MET A 242 -3.97 13.76 -6.39
C MET A 242 -4.45 13.95 -7.83
N LEU A 243 -5.64 13.46 -8.15
CA LEU A 243 -6.23 13.60 -9.49
C LEU A 243 -6.57 15.06 -9.83
N GLU A 244 -7.12 15.83 -8.88
CA GLU A 244 -7.43 17.25 -9.08
C GLU A 244 -6.18 18.11 -9.22
N LEU A 245 -5.08 17.70 -8.59
CA LEU A 245 -3.80 18.37 -8.67
C LEU A 245 -3.09 18.07 -10.00
N ALA A 246 -3.05 16.81 -10.41
CA ALA A 246 -2.47 16.39 -11.69
C ALA A 246 -3.28 16.86 -12.92
N MET A 247 -4.55 17.24 -12.75
CA MET A 247 -5.37 17.84 -13.82
C MET A 247 -5.26 19.38 -13.85
N ALA A 248 -4.36 20.00 -13.08
CA ALA A 248 -4.34 21.45 -12.90
C ALA A 248 -4.01 22.24 -14.17
N ASP A 249 -3.19 21.68 -15.04
CA ASP A 249 -2.77 22.19 -16.35
C ASP A 249 -3.69 21.72 -17.51
N GLY A 250 -4.52 20.72 -17.26
CA GLY A 250 -5.54 20.20 -18.17
C GLY A 250 -5.32 18.77 -18.65
N GLU A 251 -4.19 18.14 -18.33
CA GLU A 251 -3.90 16.74 -18.68
C GLU A 251 -3.07 16.04 -17.61
N ILE A 252 -3.35 14.76 -17.34
CA ILE A 252 -2.50 13.96 -16.43
C ILE A 252 -1.43 13.30 -17.30
N SER A 253 -0.16 13.51 -16.97
CA SER A 253 0.95 12.85 -17.66
C SER A 253 0.94 11.32 -17.41
N PRO A 254 1.52 10.50 -18.31
CA PRO A 254 1.65 9.06 -18.06
C PRO A 254 2.37 8.73 -16.74
N GLU A 255 3.40 9.52 -16.40
CA GLU A 255 4.20 9.39 -15.20
C GLU A 255 3.38 9.69 -13.93
N GLU A 256 2.58 10.76 -13.95
CA GLU A 256 1.64 11.07 -12.86
C GLU A 256 0.55 10.01 -12.73
N ASP A 257 -0.08 9.57 -13.82
CA ASP A 257 -1.13 8.55 -13.77
C ASP A 257 -0.57 7.24 -13.18
N GLN A 258 0.68 6.90 -13.52
CA GLN A 258 1.38 5.77 -12.92
C GLN A 258 1.63 5.99 -11.41
N GLU A 259 2.17 7.13 -10.99
CA GLU A 259 2.44 7.42 -9.57
C GLU A 259 1.13 7.46 -8.75
N ILE A 260 0.03 7.98 -9.31
CA ILE A 260 -1.29 8.00 -8.68
C ILE A 260 -1.82 6.58 -8.45
N ARG A 261 -1.70 5.67 -9.44
CA ARG A 261 -2.10 4.26 -9.29
C ARG A 261 -1.27 3.57 -8.22
N LEU A 262 0.03 3.79 -8.28
CA LEU A 262 1.01 3.28 -7.34
C LEU A 262 0.73 3.72 -5.89
N ILE A 263 0.37 4.99 -5.68
CA ILE A 263 -0.03 5.49 -4.37
C ILE A 263 -1.40 4.91 -3.97
N ALA A 264 -2.38 4.89 -4.87
CA ALA A 264 -3.72 4.35 -4.58
C ALA A 264 -3.67 2.87 -4.14
N ASN A 265 -2.84 2.07 -4.79
CA ASN A 265 -2.58 0.68 -4.41
C ASN A 265 -2.00 0.60 -3.00
N PHE A 266 -0.97 1.39 -2.68
CA PHE A 266 -0.42 1.43 -1.33
C PHE A 266 -1.38 1.96 -0.27
N LEU A 267 -2.36 2.79 -0.64
CA LEU A 267 -3.41 3.27 0.26
C LEU A 267 -4.55 2.26 0.44
N TRP A 268 -4.47 1.12 -0.24
CA TRP A 268 -5.49 0.06 -0.27
C TRP A 268 -6.83 0.55 -0.81
N ILE A 269 -6.80 1.43 -1.82
CA ILE A 269 -8.01 1.89 -2.49
C ILE A 269 -8.44 0.84 -3.52
N GLU A 270 -9.69 0.41 -3.41
CA GLU A 270 -10.28 -0.57 -4.32
C GLU A 270 -10.34 -0.03 -5.76
N VAL A 271 -10.17 -0.93 -6.74
CA VAL A 271 -10.17 -0.55 -8.18
C VAL A 271 -11.46 0.17 -8.57
N GLN A 272 -12.60 -0.26 -8.02
CA GLN A 272 -13.90 0.36 -8.28
C GLN A 272 -13.95 1.81 -7.78
N ASP A 273 -13.44 2.07 -6.58
CA ASP A 273 -13.37 3.40 -5.99
C ASP A 273 -12.37 4.29 -6.73
N PHE A 274 -11.25 3.71 -7.20
CA PHE A 274 -10.31 4.39 -8.05
C PHE A 274 -10.96 4.88 -9.34
N VAL A 275 -11.60 3.97 -10.08
CA VAL A 275 -12.27 4.27 -11.35
C VAL A 275 -13.40 5.30 -11.14
N ALA A 276 -14.21 5.12 -10.10
CA ALA A 276 -15.29 6.05 -9.77
C ALA A 276 -14.77 7.46 -9.45
N THR A 277 -13.71 7.54 -8.63
CA THR A 277 -13.09 8.81 -8.26
C THR A 277 -12.48 9.51 -9.47
N ARG A 278 -11.69 8.78 -10.27
CA ARG A 278 -11.08 9.29 -11.51
C ARG A 278 -12.13 9.83 -12.48
N LYS A 279 -13.20 9.06 -12.73
CA LYS A 279 -14.30 9.50 -13.59
C LYS A 279 -14.96 10.78 -13.09
N SER A 280 -15.08 10.96 -11.77
CA SER A 280 -15.68 12.15 -11.18
C SER A 280 -14.83 13.43 -11.30
N VAL A 281 -13.53 13.30 -11.55
CA VAL A 281 -12.57 14.41 -11.67
C VAL A 281 -12.24 14.69 -13.14
N VAL A 282 -11.78 13.66 -13.87
CA VAL A 282 -11.33 13.78 -15.28
C VAL A 282 -12.51 13.87 -16.27
N GLY A 283 -13.70 13.39 -15.88
CA GLY A 283 -14.90 13.46 -16.70
C GLY A 283 -15.71 14.76 -16.59
N ARG A 284 -15.17 15.79 -15.91
CA ARG A 284 -15.78 17.12 -15.78
C ARG A 284 -15.32 18.04 -16.89
#